data_AF-A1ZZ75-F1
#
_entry.id   AF-A1ZZ75-F1
#
_cell.length_a   1.000
_cell.length_b   1.000
_cell.length_c   1.000
_cell.angle_alpha   90.00
_cell.angle_beta   90.00
_cell.angle_gamma   90.00
#
_symmetry.space_group_name_H-M   'P 1'
#
loop_
_entity.id
_entity.type
_entity.pdbx_description
1 polymer ?
#
loop_
_entity_poly.entity_id
_entity_poly.type
_entity_poly.pdbx_seq_one_letter_code
_entity_poly.pdbx_strand_id
1 'polypeptide(L)'
;MHTTQDIYKIKCLLDSDEETNIRMALQIVKGMGVPKELYVDFNNTFLKIFLCLEEGILTPLQSLQKLELFALEQLKHLPDAIGSLHNLKMLNLCANALQVIPESIGKLQKLQYLNLDSNYLHQLPTSLGQLKKLEWLELGQNKLETLPDSIGQLKNLRYLNLKRNYLTGLPSSFLELRQLTELYLEGNQFSKAFIEHLQNRMPHTRIIL
;
A
#
# COMPACT_ATOMS: atom_id res chain seq x y z
N MET A 1 29.27 -22.54 10.49
CA MET A 1 30.38 -22.07 9.64
C MET A 1 30.05 -22.51 8.22
N HIS A 2 29.56 -21.60 7.38
CA HIS A 2 29.25 -21.90 5.97
C HIS A 2 30.47 -21.60 5.10
N THR A 3 30.67 -22.35 4.02
CA THR A 3 31.96 -22.41 3.30
C THR A 3 32.01 -21.49 2.08
N THR A 4 33.20 -21.04 1.69
CA THR A 4 33.46 -20.23 0.47
C THR A 4 32.90 -20.87 -0.82
N GLN A 5 32.68 -22.18 -0.80
CA GLN A 5 32.16 -22.98 -1.91
C GLN A 5 30.64 -22.86 -2.07
N ASP A 6 29.91 -22.55 -0.98
CA ASP A 6 28.46 -22.30 -1.00
C ASP A 6 28.16 -20.93 -1.64
N ILE A 7 28.97 -19.92 -1.33
CA ILE A 7 28.84 -18.55 -1.87
C ILE A 7 29.05 -18.53 -3.40
N TYR A 8 30.03 -19.28 -3.91
CA TYR A 8 30.28 -19.36 -5.36
C TYR A 8 29.11 -20.03 -6.12
N LYS A 9 28.48 -21.03 -5.50
CA LYS A 9 27.29 -21.71 -6.05
C LYS A 9 26.08 -20.78 -6.13
N ILE A 10 25.84 -19.97 -5.09
CA ILE A 10 24.74 -18.99 -5.08
C ILE A 10 24.97 -17.90 -6.13
N LYS A 11 26.21 -17.45 -6.34
CA LYS A 11 26.55 -16.48 -7.39
C LYS A 11 26.24 -16.99 -8.80
N CYS A 12 26.66 -18.20 -9.16
CA CYS A 12 26.33 -18.80 -10.45
C CYS A 12 24.83 -19.03 -10.66
N LEU A 13 24.05 -19.18 -9.58
CA LEU A 13 22.59 -19.31 -9.64
C LEU A 13 21.88 -17.94 -9.81
N LEU A 14 22.49 -16.85 -9.31
CA LEU A 14 21.97 -15.48 -9.43
C LEU A 14 22.37 -14.80 -10.75
N ASP A 15 23.49 -15.18 -11.35
CA ASP A 15 23.92 -14.75 -12.70
C ASP A 15 23.10 -15.42 -13.84
N SER A 16 22.17 -16.31 -13.49
CA SER A 16 21.34 -17.04 -14.44
C SER A 16 20.01 -16.32 -14.69
N ASP A 17 19.62 -16.19 -15.96
CA ASP A 17 18.29 -15.68 -16.35
C ASP A 17 17.14 -16.66 -16.05
N GLU A 18 17.42 -17.89 -15.63
CA GLU A 18 16.39 -18.88 -15.32
C GLU A 18 15.85 -18.75 -13.88
N GLU A 19 14.54 -18.50 -13.76
CA GLU A 19 13.81 -18.29 -12.49
C GLU A 19 14.04 -19.38 -11.42
N THR A 20 14.21 -20.63 -11.86
CA THR A 20 14.44 -21.79 -10.97
C THR A 20 15.75 -21.66 -10.18
N ASN A 21 16.77 -21.06 -10.78
CA ASN A 21 18.08 -20.86 -10.17
C ASN A 21 18.04 -19.74 -9.13
N ILE A 22 17.29 -18.67 -9.42
CA ILE A 22 17.03 -17.57 -8.48
C ILE A 22 16.26 -18.07 -7.24
N ARG A 23 15.26 -18.94 -7.42
CA ARG A 23 14.50 -19.54 -6.31
C ARG A 23 15.35 -20.48 -5.43
N MET A 24 16.23 -21.28 -6.04
CA MET A 24 17.18 -22.11 -5.27
C MET A 24 18.19 -21.26 -4.51
N ALA A 25 18.71 -20.18 -5.11
CA ALA A 25 19.58 -19.23 -4.43
C ALA A 25 18.89 -18.63 -3.19
N LEU A 26 17.63 -18.23 -3.30
CA LEU A 26 16.85 -17.67 -2.20
C LEU A 26 16.55 -18.67 -1.06
N GLN A 27 16.28 -19.94 -1.37
CA GLN A 27 16.10 -20.98 -0.33
C GLN A 27 17.40 -21.33 0.39
N ILE A 28 18.53 -21.36 -0.33
CA ILE A 28 19.85 -21.60 0.27
C ILE A 28 20.24 -20.42 1.18
N VAL A 29 19.92 -19.19 0.78
CA VAL A 29 20.09 -17.98 1.62
C VAL A 29 19.21 -18.03 2.89
N LYS A 30 17.96 -18.50 2.78
CA LYS A 30 17.03 -18.69 3.92
C LYS A 30 17.54 -19.70 4.95
N GLY A 31 18.34 -20.69 4.54
CA GLY A 31 18.91 -21.72 5.43
C GLY A 31 20.26 -21.39 6.07
N MET A 32 21.00 -20.41 5.54
CA MET A 32 22.40 -20.15 5.94
C MET A 32 22.61 -18.91 6.83
N GLY A 33 21.62 -18.02 6.92
CA GLY A 33 21.85 -16.70 7.49
C GLY A 33 22.74 -15.88 6.56
N VAL A 34 22.18 -14.78 6.03
CA VAL A 34 22.70 -14.06 4.86
C VAL A 34 24.20 -13.69 4.98
N PRO A 35 25.11 -14.31 4.18
CA PRO A 35 26.53 -13.95 4.11
C PRO A 35 26.77 -12.57 3.49
N LYS A 36 27.75 -11.83 4.00
CA LYS A 36 28.02 -10.42 3.63
C LYS A 36 28.44 -10.23 2.17
N GLU A 37 28.82 -11.28 1.45
CA GLU A 37 29.30 -11.21 0.06
C GLU A 37 28.19 -11.33 -0.99
N LEU A 38 26.97 -11.74 -0.61
CA LEU A 38 25.82 -11.84 -1.51
C LEU A 38 25.21 -10.48 -1.87
N TYR A 39 25.63 -9.40 -1.19
CA TYR A 39 25.14 -8.03 -1.32
C TYR A 39 25.35 -7.34 -2.71
N VAL A 40 25.89 -8.01 -3.73
CA VAL A 40 26.34 -7.34 -4.98
C VAL A 40 25.46 -7.59 -6.23
N ASP A 41 24.74 -8.72 -6.36
CA ASP A 41 23.64 -8.86 -7.36
C ASP A 41 22.27 -8.42 -6.81
N PHE A 42 22.28 -7.99 -5.56
CA PHE A 42 21.22 -7.34 -4.80
C PHE A 42 20.83 -5.94 -5.33
N ASN A 43 21.09 -5.62 -6.59
CA ASN A 43 20.76 -4.32 -7.20
C ASN A 43 19.27 -4.16 -7.53
N ASN A 44 18.48 -5.23 -7.43
CA ASN A 44 17.04 -5.12 -7.55
C ASN A 44 16.46 -4.55 -6.24
N THR A 45 16.31 -3.23 -6.20
CA THR A 45 15.65 -2.45 -5.12
C THR A 45 14.38 -3.14 -4.62
N PHE A 46 13.67 -3.81 -5.53
CA PHE A 46 12.46 -4.57 -5.29
C PHE A 46 12.62 -5.75 -4.29
N LEU A 47 13.60 -6.64 -4.50
CA LEU A 47 13.82 -7.81 -3.63
C LEU A 47 14.28 -7.41 -2.22
N LYS A 48 15.12 -6.37 -2.12
CA LYS A 48 15.53 -5.78 -0.84
C LYS A 48 14.33 -5.27 -0.07
N ILE A 49 13.43 -4.55 -0.73
CA ILE A 49 12.25 -3.99 -0.10
C ILE A 49 11.29 -5.12 0.33
N PHE A 50 11.07 -6.11 -0.53
CA PHE A 50 10.18 -7.24 -0.22
C PHE A 50 10.66 -8.01 1.01
N LEU A 51 11.96 -8.33 1.10
CA LEU A 51 12.55 -8.97 2.28
C LEU A 51 12.45 -8.08 3.52
N CYS A 52 12.71 -6.77 3.39
CA CYS A 52 12.56 -5.83 4.50
C CYS A 52 11.10 -5.74 5.00
N LEU A 53 10.12 -6.02 4.14
CA LEU A 53 8.70 -6.08 4.52
C LEU A 53 8.33 -7.40 5.19
N GLU A 54 8.77 -8.54 4.66
CA GLU A 54 8.53 -9.85 5.30
C GLU A 54 9.12 -9.88 6.72
N GLU A 55 10.32 -9.35 6.89
CA GLU A 55 11.03 -9.34 8.18
C GLU A 55 10.66 -8.12 9.05
N GLY A 56 9.92 -7.14 8.53
CA GLY A 56 9.58 -5.91 9.24
C GLY A 56 10.77 -4.98 9.54
N ILE A 57 11.89 -5.12 8.82
CA ILE A 57 13.13 -4.37 9.03
C ILE A 57 13.26 -3.26 7.97
N LEU A 58 12.61 -2.12 8.19
CA LEU A 58 12.57 -1.01 7.22
C LEU A 58 13.57 0.13 7.52
N THR A 59 14.46 -0.05 8.49
CA THR A 59 15.53 0.90 8.86
C THR A 59 16.44 1.33 7.71
N PRO A 60 16.78 0.48 6.73
CA PRO A 60 17.59 0.91 5.57
C PRO A 60 16.85 1.85 4.61
N LEU A 61 15.52 1.93 4.69
CA LEU A 61 14.65 2.61 3.72
C LEU A 61 14.18 4.00 4.21
N GLN A 62 14.78 4.53 5.28
CA GLN A 62 14.34 5.77 5.95
C GLN A 62 14.42 7.03 5.08
N SER A 63 15.27 7.05 4.07
CA SER A 63 15.37 8.16 3.10
C SER A 63 14.34 8.09 1.98
N LEU A 64 13.60 6.98 1.87
CA LEU A 64 12.73 6.70 0.75
C LEU A 64 11.56 7.69 0.71
N GLN A 65 11.35 8.32 -0.45
CA GLN A 65 10.23 9.23 -0.69
C GLN A 65 9.12 8.58 -1.53
N LYS A 66 9.46 7.53 -2.29
CA LYS A 66 8.52 6.80 -3.14
C LYS A 66 8.75 5.31 -2.97
N LEU A 67 7.69 4.58 -2.70
CA LEU A 67 7.70 3.14 -2.53
C LEU A 67 6.63 2.54 -3.44
N GLU A 68 7.04 1.71 -4.38
CA GLU A 68 6.16 1.06 -5.34
C GLU A 68 6.33 -0.45 -5.24
N LEU A 69 5.24 -1.11 -4.92
CA LEU A 69 5.13 -2.54 -4.68
C LEU A 69 3.78 -2.99 -5.24
N PHE A 70 3.58 -2.81 -6.54
CA PHE A 70 2.33 -3.16 -7.20
C PHE A 70 2.46 -4.50 -7.91
N ALA A 71 1.35 -5.21 -8.09
CA ALA A 71 1.28 -6.46 -8.84
C ALA A 71 2.22 -7.56 -8.34
N LEU A 72 2.40 -7.68 -7.01
CA LEU A 72 3.21 -8.76 -6.43
C LEU A 72 2.38 -10.02 -6.19
N GLU A 73 1.07 -9.91 -6.39
CA GLU A 73 0.04 -10.96 -6.31
C GLU A 73 -0.07 -11.66 -4.95
N GLN A 74 0.88 -11.48 -4.03
CA GLN A 74 1.00 -12.25 -2.79
C GLN A 74 1.26 -11.42 -1.54
N LEU A 75 1.45 -10.09 -1.62
CA LEU A 75 1.62 -9.30 -0.41
C LEU A 75 0.31 -9.23 0.36
N LYS A 76 0.18 -10.06 1.41
CA LYS A 76 -1.05 -10.20 2.21
C LYS A 76 -1.14 -9.23 3.37
N HIS A 77 0.02 -8.81 3.88
CA HIS A 77 0.13 -7.93 5.04
C HIS A 77 1.28 -6.95 4.84
N LEU A 78 1.13 -5.74 5.40
CA LEU A 78 2.23 -4.84 5.65
C LEU A 78 2.67 -4.96 7.11
N PRO A 79 3.97 -4.96 7.40
CA PRO A 79 4.44 -4.90 8.78
C PRO A 79 4.12 -3.53 9.39
N ASP A 80 3.90 -3.51 10.71
CA ASP A 80 3.74 -2.25 11.47
C ASP A 80 4.93 -1.29 11.29
N ALA A 81 6.11 -1.82 10.98
CA ALA A 81 7.30 -1.04 10.68
C ALA A 81 7.12 -0.05 9.51
N ILE A 82 6.11 -0.22 8.64
CA ILE A 82 5.87 0.70 7.50
C ILE A 82 5.75 2.15 7.96
N GLY A 83 5.16 2.38 9.13
CA GLY A 83 5.03 3.71 9.73
C GLY A 83 6.35 4.39 10.09
N SER A 84 7.48 3.67 10.06
CA SER A 84 8.80 4.25 10.25
C SER A 84 9.31 5.00 9.01
N LEU A 85 8.71 4.83 7.83
CA LEU A 85 9.13 5.51 6.60
C LEU A 85 8.66 6.97 6.55
N HIS A 86 9.03 7.79 7.55
CA HIS A 86 8.50 9.14 7.75
C HIS A 86 8.75 10.12 6.60
N ASN A 87 9.67 9.80 5.68
CA ASN A 87 9.97 10.60 4.49
C ASN A 87 9.11 10.25 3.27
N LEU A 88 8.30 9.20 3.35
CA LEU A 88 7.51 8.70 2.23
C LEU A 88 6.43 9.71 1.83
N LYS A 89 6.40 10.03 0.54
CA LYS A 89 5.42 10.90 -0.11
C LYS A 89 4.48 10.13 -1.02
N MET A 90 4.93 8.99 -1.55
CA MET A 90 4.16 8.13 -2.45
C MET A 90 4.31 6.67 -2.02
N LEU A 91 3.18 6.01 -1.83
CA LEU A 91 3.10 4.58 -1.55
C LEU A 91 2.12 3.95 -2.54
N ASN A 92 2.62 3.08 -3.42
CA ASN A 92 1.82 2.32 -4.36
C ASN A 92 1.89 0.83 -4.01
N LEU A 93 0.74 0.26 -3.67
CA LEU A 93 0.53 -1.12 -3.26
C LEU A 93 -0.60 -1.77 -4.08
N CYS A 94 -0.88 -1.22 -5.26
CA CYS A 94 -1.93 -1.70 -6.16
C CYS A 94 -1.74 -3.18 -6.52
N ALA A 95 -2.83 -3.92 -6.75
CA ALA A 95 -2.78 -5.30 -7.25
C ALA A 95 -1.95 -6.24 -6.34
N ASN A 96 -2.28 -6.25 -5.05
CA ASN A 96 -1.73 -7.20 -4.08
C ASN A 96 -2.87 -7.99 -3.41
N ALA A 97 -2.54 -8.73 -2.36
CA ALA A 97 -3.50 -9.52 -1.60
C ALA A 97 -3.76 -8.94 -0.20
N LEU A 98 -3.56 -7.62 0.00
CA LEU A 98 -3.66 -6.98 1.31
C LEU A 98 -5.08 -7.09 1.85
N GLN A 99 -5.22 -7.60 3.07
CA GLN A 99 -6.52 -7.69 3.75
C GLN A 99 -6.73 -6.58 4.78
N VAL A 100 -5.64 -6.05 5.34
CA VAL A 100 -5.62 -5.01 6.36
C VAL A 100 -4.41 -4.10 6.13
N ILE A 101 -4.57 -2.82 6.46
CA ILE A 101 -3.47 -1.86 6.57
C ILE A 101 -3.21 -1.58 8.05
N PRO A 102 -1.94 -1.64 8.52
CA PRO A 102 -1.62 -1.41 9.93
C PRO A 102 -1.93 0.03 10.36
N GLU A 103 -2.30 0.20 11.63
CA GLU A 103 -2.52 1.53 12.23
C GLU A 103 -1.27 2.41 12.19
N SER A 104 -0.07 1.85 11.99
CA SER A 104 1.15 2.62 11.81
C SER A 104 1.17 3.44 10.51
N ILE A 105 0.29 3.17 9.54
CA ILE A 105 0.18 3.97 8.31
C ILE A 105 -0.01 5.46 8.61
N GLY A 106 -0.75 5.80 9.66
CA GLY A 106 -0.96 7.18 10.10
C GLY A 106 0.32 7.93 10.46
N LYS A 107 1.45 7.24 10.71
CA LYS A 107 2.75 7.87 10.98
C LYS A 107 3.44 8.43 9.73
N LEU A 108 2.94 8.14 8.53
CA LEU A 108 3.47 8.64 7.26
C LEU A 108 3.04 10.09 6.98
N GLN A 109 3.42 11.02 7.86
CA GLN A 109 2.95 12.41 7.87
C GLN A 109 3.32 13.24 6.61
N LYS A 110 4.19 12.72 5.74
CA LYS A 110 4.56 13.34 4.45
C LYS A 110 3.85 12.72 3.25
N LEU A 111 3.03 11.69 3.44
CA LEU A 111 2.38 10.95 2.35
C LEU A 111 1.36 11.84 1.64
N GLN A 112 1.46 11.90 0.31
CA GLN A 112 0.61 12.67 -0.60
C GLN A 112 -0.18 11.76 -1.54
N TYR A 113 0.39 10.62 -1.91
CA TYR A 113 -0.22 9.62 -2.77
C TYR A 113 -0.22 8.25 -2.08
N LEU A 114 -1.40 7.64 -1.98
CA LEU A 114 -1.58 6.27 -1.49
C LEU A 114 -2.46 5.50 -2.48
N ASN A 115 -1.90 4.46 -3.08
CA ASN A 115 -2.63 3.55 -3.95
C ASN A 115 -2.72 2.16 -3.33
N LEU A 116 -3.95 1.74 -3.07
CA LEU A 116 -4.34 0.46 -2.49
C LEU A 116 -5.36 -0.26 -3.39
N ASP A 117 -5.48 0.14 -4.66
CA ASP A 117 -6.41 -0.46 -5.61
C ASP A 117 -6.16 -1.96 -5.78
N SER A 118 -7.20 -2.71 -6.13
CA SER A 118 -7.10 -4.14 -6.46
C SER A 118 -6.44 -4.94 -5.33
N ASN A 119 -7.00 -4.83 -4.13
CA ASN A 119 -6.61 -5.60 -2.94
C ASN A 119 -7.84 -6.31 -2.35
N TYR A 120 -7.72 -6.88 -1.15
CA TYR A 120 -8.81 -7.53 -0.43
C TYR A 120 -9.15 -6.81 0.88
N LEU A 121 -8.98 -5.47 0.92
CA LEU A 121 -9.21 -4.70 2.14
C LEU A 121 -10.69 -4.72 2.52
N HIS A 122 -10.97 -5.14 3.76
CA HIS A 122 -12.33 -5.13 4.32
C HIS A 122 -12.62 -3.87 5.16
N GLN A 123 -11.57 -3.25 5.69
CA GLN A 123 -11.65 -2.03 6.49
C GLN A 123 -10.37 -1.20 6.33
N LEU A 124 -10.44 0.07 6.72
CA LEU A 124 -9.28 0.95 6.80
C LEU A 124 -8.99 1.30 8.27
N PRO A 125 -7.72 1.42 8.67
CA PRO A 125 -7.34 1.81 10.02
C PRO A 125 -7.83 3.23 10.31
N THR A 126 -8.18 3.49 11.57
CA THR A 126 -8.63 4.82 11.99
C THR A 126 -7.51 5.85 11.86
N SER A 127 -6.24 5.46 11.99
CA SER A 127 -5.10 6.33 11.79
C SER A 127 -4.91 6.84 10.36
N LEU A 128 -5.63 6.29 9.36
CA LEU A 128 -5.58 6.81 7.98
C LEU A 128 -5.90 8.32 7.96
N GLY A 129 -6.86 8.76 8.79
CA GLY A 129 -7.21 10.18 8.95
C GLY A 129 -6.07 11.07 9.44
N GLN A 130 -4.97 10.52 9.96
CA GLN A 130 -3.78 11.26 10.38
C GLN A 130 -2.89 11.71 9.21
N LEU A 131 -3.11 11.20 8.00
CA LEU A 131 -2.34 11.55 6.80
C LEU A 131 -2.72 12.94 6.27
N LYS A 132 -2.40 14.00 7.02
CA LYS A 132 -2.89 15.37 6.73
C LYS A 132 -2.42 15.95 5.40
N LYS A 133 -1.39 15.37 4.77
CA LYS A 133 -0.88 15.79 3.46
C LYS A 133 -1.39 14.94 2.30
N LEU A 134 -2.24 13.94 2.56
CA LEU A 134 -2.74 13.06 1.52
C LEU A 134 -3.65 13.83 0.56
N GLU A 135 -3.34 13.77 -0.73
CA GLU A 135 -4.04 14.45 -1.81
C GLU A 135 -4.74 13.44 -2.74
N TRP A 136 -4.17 12.24 -2.87
CA TRP A 136 -4.65 11.19 -3.76
C TRP A 136 -4.76 9.86 -3.02
N LEU A 137 -5.96 9.29 -3.02
CA LEU A 137 -6.25 8.00 -2.38
C LEU A 137 -7.03 7.09 -3.34
N GLU A 138 -6.42 5.96 -3.66
CA GLU A 138 -7.02 4.92 -4.52
C GLU A 138 -7.32 3.68 -3.68
N LEU A 139 -8.59 3.30 -3.63
CA LEU A 139 -9.15 2.19 -2.86
C LEU A 139 -10.12 1.33 -3.69
N GLY A 140 -10.14 1.51 -5.00
CA GLY A 140 -10.97 0.77 -5.93
C GLY A 140 -10.68 -0.73 -5.90
N GLN A 141 -11.65 -1.55 -6.29
CA GLN A 141 -11.52 -3.01 -6.38
C GLN A 141 -11.03 -3.63 -5.06
N ASN A 142 -11.70 -3.30 -3.96
CA ASN A 142 -11.47 -3.86 -2.63
C ASN A 142 -12.75 -4.51 -2.09
N LYS A 143 -12.79 -4.82 -0.79
CA LYS A 143 -13.95 -5.41 -0.11
C LYS A 143 -14.49 -4.51 1.01
N LEU A 144 -14.35 -3.19 0.87
CA LEU A 144 -14.74 -2.25 1.91
C LEU A 144 -16.27 -2.19 2.05
N GLU A 145 -16.76 -2.42 3.27
CA GLU A 145 -18.18 -2.29 3.62
C GLU A 145 -18.48 -0.94 4.28
N THR A 146 -17.48 -0.37 4.96
CA THR A 146 -17.56 0.95 5.60
C THR A 146 -16.23 1.70 5.44
N LEU A 147 -16.26 3.02 5.69
CA LEU A 147 -15.06 3.84 5.88
C LEU A 147 -15.02 4.31 7.33
N PRO A 148 -13.83 4.45 7.95
CA PRO A 148 -13.72 5.00 9.29
C PRO A 148 -14.14 6.47 9.32
N ASP A 149 -14.75 6.92 10.42
CA ASP A 149 -15.12 8.33 10.62
C ASP A 149 -13.92 9.28 10.46
N SER A 150 -12.70 8.79 10.70
CA SER A 150 -11.48 9.57 10.53
C SER A 150 -11.18 9.96 9.08
N ILE A 151 -11.85 9.37 8.08
CA ILE A 151 -11.66 9.73 6.66
C ILE A 151 -11.92 11.22 6.42
N GLY A 152 -12.90 11.81 7.13
CA GLY A 152 -13.21 13.24 7.06
C GLY A 152 -12.06 14.16 7.49
N GLN A 153 -11.04 13.61 8.16
CA GLN A 153 -9.89 14.37 8.61
C GLN A 153 -8.81 14.59 7.52
N LEU A 154 -8.94 13.97 6.35
CA LEU A 154 -8.05 14.12 5.21
C LEU A 154 -8.31 15.45 4.46
N LYS A 155 -8.05 16.58 5.13
CA LYS A 155 -8.47 17.92 4.66
C LYS A 155 -7.87 18.38 3.32
N ASN A 156 -6.78 17.75 2.87
CA ASN A 156 -6.12 18.04 1.59
C ASN A 156 -6.48 17.03 0.48
N LEU A 157 -7.36 16.06 0.75
CA LEU A 157 -7.72 15.05 -0.23
C LEU A 157 -8.48 15.68 -1.41
N ARG A 158 -8.01 15.43 -2.62
CA ARG A 158 -8.56 15.96 -3.89
C ARG A 158 -9.16 14.85 -4.73
N TYR A 159 -8.54 13.68 -4.72
CA TYR A 159 -8.95 12.52 -5.48
C TYR A 159 -9.22 11.34 -4.55
N LEU A 160 -10.41 10.74 -4.70
CA LEU A 160 -10.78 9.53 -3.98
C LEU A 160 -11.47 8.53 -4.92
N ASN A 161 -10.83 7.40 -5.16
CA ASN A 161 -11.41 6.28 -5.90
C ASN A 161 -11.87 5.20 -4.91
N LEU A 162 -13.18 4.94 -4.87
CA LEU A 162 -13.82 3.89 -4.06
C LEU A 162 -14.53 2.85 -4.93
N LYS A 163 -14.28 2.82 -6.24
CA LYS A 163 -15.00 1.97 -7.18
C LYS A 163 -14.98 0.51 -6.77
N ARG A 164 -16.02 -0.26 -7.09
CA ARG A 164 -16.04 -1.72 -6.93
C ARG A 164 -15.67 -2.14 -5.50
N ASN A 165 -16.43 -1.63 -4.55
CA ASN A 165 -16.42 -2.02 -3.14
C ASN A 165 -17.87 -2.41 -2.73
N TYR A 166 -18.12 -2.66 -1.45
CA TYR A 166 -19.43 -3.04 -0.93
C TYR A 166 -20.06 -1.94 -0.05
N LEU A 167 -19.71 -0.67 -0.29
CA LEU A 167 -20.19 0.45 0.51
C LEU A 167 -21.68 0.69 0.27
N THR A 168 -22.43 0.83 1.36
CA THR A 168 -23.87 1.21 1.34
C THR A 168 -24.10 2.67 1.77
N GLY A 169 -23.10 3.28 2.41
CA GLY A 169 -23.11 4.65 2.90
C GLY A 169 -21.69 5.17 3.16
N LEU A 170 -21.60 6.44 3.51
CA LEU A 170 -20.36 7.11 3.90
C LEU A 170 -20.54 7.71 5.31
N PRO A 171 -19.49 7.79 6.14
CA PRO A 171 -19.58 8.40 7.46
C PRO A 171 -19.96 9.87 7.36
N SER A 172 -20.61 10.42 8.40
CA SER A 172 -21.06 11.82 8.41
C SER A 172 -19.91 12.83 8.22
N SER A 173 -18.72 12.49 8.73
CA SER A 173 -17.48 13.25 8.58
C SER A 173 -16.99 13.36 7.13
N PHE A 174 -17.47 12.50 6.22
CA PHE A 174 -17.10 12.54 4.81
C PHE A 174 -17.42 13.90 4.16
N LEU A 175 -18.48 14.56 4.62
CA LEU A 175 -18.86 15.91 4.18
C LEU A 175 -17.85 17.00 4.57
N GLU A 176 -16.86 16.67 5.41
CA GLU A 176 -15.79 17.57 5.78
C GLU A 176 -14.61 17.58 4.79
N LEU A 177 -14.62 16.72 3.76
CA LEU A 177 -13.64 16.68 2.67
C LEU A 177 -13.83 17.84 1.69
N ARG A 178 -13.61 19.07 2.17
CA ARG A 178 -13.90 20.31 1.42
C ARG A 178 -13.04 20.53 0.17
N GLN A 179 -11.89 19.85 0.07
CA GLN A 179 -10.99 19.94 -1.09
C GLN A 179 -11.21 18.82 -2.12
N LEU A 180 -12.12 17.88 -1.86
CA LEU A 180 -12.34 16.74 -2.74
C LEU A 180 -12.97 17.19 -4.05
N THR A 181 -12.25 17.03 -5.15
CA THR A 181 -12.69 17.43 -6.49
C THR A 181 -13.24 16.26 -7.27
N GLU A 182 -12.71 15.06 -7.07
CA GLU A 182 -13.11 13.86 -7.79
C GLU A 182 -13.38 12.71 -6.82
N LEU A 183 -14.57 12.12 -6.96
CA LEU A 183 -15.03 10.99 -6.16
C LEU A 183 -15.63 9.93 -7.07
N TYR A 184 -15.04 8.74 -7.09
CA TYR A 184 -15.55 7.62 -7.87
C TYR A 184 -16.22 6.58 -6.97
N LEU A 185 -17.50 6.31 -7.23
CA LEU A 185 -18.34 5.40 -6.43
C LEU A 185 -18.90 4.21 -7.23
N GLU A 186 -18.64 4.15 -8.53
CA GLU A 186 -19.12 3.09 -9.43
C GLU A 186 -18.93 1.68 -8.85
N GLY A 187 -19.95 0.85 -8.93
CA GLY A 187 -19.88 -0.54 -8.46
C GLY A 187 -19.90 -0.70 -6.94
N ASN A 188 -20.52 0.23 -6.22
CA ASN A 188 -20.91 0.09 -4.80
C ASN A 188 -22.43 -0.13 -4.68
N GLN A 189 -22.95 -0.18 -3.44
CA GLN A 189 -24.35 -0.46 -3.10
C GLN A 189 -25.10 0.80 -2.61
N PHE A 190 -24.75 1.98 -3.13
CA PHE A 190 -25.41 3.22 -2.76
C PHE A 190 -26.82 3.29 -3.35
N SER A 191 -27.79 3.69 -2.52
CA SER A 191 -29.13 4.02 -3.03
C SER A 191 -29.09 5.31 -3.86
N LYS A 192 -30.00 5.42 -4.85
CA LYS A 192 -30.14 6.65 -5.65
C LYS A 192 -30.36 7.89 -4.78
N ALA A 193 -31.21 7.77 -3.76
CA ALA A 193 -31.50 8.85 -2.82
C ALA A 193 -30.24 9.30 -2.03
N PHE A 194 -29.40 8.34 -1.64
CA PHE A 194 -28.12 8.66 -0.99
C PHE A 194 -27.20 9.44 -1.93
N ILE A 195 -27.07 8.99 -3.19
CA ILE A 195 -26.24 9.67 -4.19
C ILE A 195 -26.75 11.11 -4.46
N GLU A 196 -28.05 11.30 -4.64
CA GLU A 196 -28.65 12.63 -4.82
C GLU A 196 -28.39 13.53 -3.60
N HIS A 197 -28.54 12.99 -2.38
CA HIS A 197 -28.21 13.72 -1.16
C HIS A 197 -26.72 14.13 -1.12
N LEU A 198 -25.82 13.21 -1.47
CA LEU A 198 -24.38 13.48 -1.47
C LEU A 198 -24.01 14.55 -2.50
N GLN A 199 -24.56 14.48 -3.72
CA GLN A 199 -24.36 15.48 -4.77
C GLN A 199 -24.81 16.88 -4.31
N ASN A 200 -25.96 16.97 -3.61
CA ASN A 200 -26.45 18.23 -3.06
C ASN A 200 -25.57 18.79 -1.95
N ARG A 201 -24.93 17.93 -1.15
CA ARG A 201 -24.07 18.34 -0.02
C ARG A 201 -22.63 18.62 -0.45
N MET A 202 -22.19 18.10 -1.59
CA MET A 202 -20.85 18.25 -2.14
C MET A 202 -20.90 18.74 -3.60
N PRO A 203 -21.50 19.93 -3.88
CA PRO A 203 -21.70 20.42 -5.24
C PRO A 203 -20.40 20.75 -5.98
N HIS A 204 -19.28 20.90 -5.25
CA HIS A 204 -17.96 21.18 -5.82
C HIS A 204 -17.18 19.90 -6.18
N THR A 205 -17.71 18.73 -5.81
CA THR A 205 -17.07 17.43 -6.06
C THR A 205 -17.74 16.79 -7.27
N ARG A 206 -16.95 16.45 -8.28
CA ARG A 206 -17.40 15.61 -9.38
C ARG A 206 -17.56 14.19 -8.85
N ILE A 207 -18.81 13.75 -8.70
CA ILE A 207 -19.15 12.38 -8.31
C ILE A 207 -19.36 11.54 -9.58
N ILE A 208 -18.58 10.48 -9.73
CA ILE A 208 -18.61 9.55 -10.85
C ILE A 208 -19.19 8.22 -10.37
N LEU A 209 -20.24 7.74 -11.04
CA LEU A 209 -21.03 6.57 -10.70
C LEU A 209 -20.86 5.44 -11.71
#